data_AF-A0A2T3J3U3-F1
#
_entry.id   AF-A0A2T3J3U3-F1
#
_cell.length_a   1.000
_cell.length_b   1.000
_cell.length_c   1.000
_cell.angle_alpha   90.00
_cell.angle_beta   90.00
_cell.angle_gamma   90.00
#
_symmetry.space_group_name_H-M   'P 1'
#
loop_
_entity.id
_entity.type
_entity.pdbx_description
1 polymer ?
#
loop_
_entity_poly.entity_id
_entity_poly.type
_entity_poly.pdbx_seq_one_letter_code
_entity_poly.pdbx_strand_id
1 'polypeptide(L)'
;MEATKIHVEWPSLPREADTIELTLEGKDMLMGVYRLNLKRQAGSDHFSEELLLPFCVSDEMIWQGKITATPFSSQQPIYVSIRMIK
;
A
#
# COMPACT_ATOMS: atom_id res chain seq x y z
N MET A 1 16.89 0.78 5.94
CA MET A 1 15.63 0.91 5.16
C MET A 1 15.98 0.52 3.75
N GLU A 2 15.39 -0.55 3.26
CA GLU A 2 15.58 -1.02 1.87
C GLU A 2 14.33 -0.66 1.08
N ALA A 3 14.52 -0.13 -0.13
CA ALA A 3 13.41 0.23 -1.00
C ALA A 3 12.91 -1.03 -1.70
N THR A 4 11.61 -1.30 -1.58
CA THR A 4 10.93 -2.28 -2.42
C THR A 4 9.84 -1.61 -3.23
N LYS A 5 9.36 -2.25 -4.29
CA LYS A 5 8.24 -1.73 -5.09
C LYS A 5 6.97 -2.49 -4.76
N ILE A 6 5.88 -1.75 -4.56
CA ILE A 6 4.55 -2.33 -4.50
C ILE A 6 3.88 -2.19 -5.86
N HIS A 7 3.19 -3.26 -6.28
CA HIS A 7 2.40 -3.32 -7.50
C HIS A 7 0.99 -3.75 -7.14
N VAL A 8 0.00 -2.97 -7.57
CA VAL A 8 -1.42 -3.24 -7.35
C VAL A 8 -2.12 -3.18 -8.69
N GLU A 9 -2.82 -4.24 -9.06
CA GLU A 9 -3.68 -4.26 -10.24
C GLU A 9 -5.13 -4.11 -9.78
N TRP A 10 -5.83 -3.07 -10.27
CA TRP A 10 -7.20 -2.78 -9.87
C TRP A 10 -8.07 -2.34 -11.07
N PRO A 11 -8.53 -3.30 -11.89
CA PRO A 11 -9.19 -3.02 -13.16
C PRO A 11 -10.63 -2.47 -13.01
N SER A 12 -11.25 -2.61 -11.83
CA SER A 12 -12.59 -2.08 -11.57
C SER A 12 -12.61 -0.59 -11.24
N LEU A 13 -11.46 0.07 -11.08
CA LEU A 13 -11.39 1.50 -10.82
C LEU A 13 -11.61 2.30 -12.10
N PRO A 14 -12.42 3.38 -12.07
CA PRO A 14 -12.58 4.28 -13.20
C PRO A 14 -11.23 4.84 -13.68
N ARG A 15 -11.16 5.23 -14.96
CA ARG A 15 -9.90 5.73 -15.56
C ARG A 15 -9.46 7.07 -14.96
N GLU A 16 -10.39 7.82 -14.39
CA GLU A 16 -10.15 9.08 -13.69
C GLU A 16 -9.50 8.86 -12.30
N ALA A 17 -9.44 7.62 -11.83
CA ALA A 17 -8.75 7.25 -10.60
C ALA A 17 -7.24 7.09 -10.87
N ASP A 18 -6.50 8.20 -10.84
CA ASP A 18 -5.06 8.21 -11.06
C ASP A 18 -4.24 7.83 -9.82
N THR A 19 -4.84 7.90 -8.63
CA THR A 19 -4.17 7.59 -7.36
C THR A 19 -5.04 6.74 -6.44
N ILE A 20 -4.40 5.85 -5.70
CA ILE A 20 -5.00 5.12 -4.58
C ILE A 20 -4.12 5.27 -3.33
N GLU A 21 -4.72 5.31 -2.15
CA GLU A 21 -4.02 5.45 -0.88
C GLU A 21 -3.81 4.07 -0.25
N LEU A 22 -2.56 3.74 0.09
CA LEU A 22 -2.17 2.64 0.95
C LEU A 22 -1.92 3.18 2.36
N THR A 23 -2.61 2.64 3.35
CA THR A 23 -2.36 2.89 4.78
C THR A 23 -1.90 1.61 5.45
N LEU A 24 -0.80 1.65 6.21
CA LEU A 24 -0.22 0.51 6.91
C LEU A 24 0.12 0.88 8.35
N GLU A 25 -0.08 -0.06 9.28
CA GLU A 25 0.28 0.03 10.68
C GLU A 25 1.08 -1.22 11.09
N GLY A 26 2.08 -1.04 11.94
CA GLY A 26 2.84 -2.17 12.51
C GLY A 26 1.94 -3.00 13.42
N LYS A 27 1.83 -4.30 13.15
CA LYS A 27 0.98 -5.22 13.93
C LYS A 27 1.51 -5.41 15.35
N ASP A 28 2.81 -5.64 15.47
CA ASP A 28 3.43 -6.07 16.72
C ASP A 28 3.93 -4.88 17.57
N MET A 29 4.14 -3.72 16.94
CA MET A 29 4.62 -2.50 17.59
C MET A 29 4.00 -1.23 16.97
N LEU A 30 3.58 -0.31 17.84
CA LEU A 30 3.05 1.00 17.46
C LEU A 30 4.15 1.88 16.88
N MET A 31 4.28 1.89 15.55
CA MET A 31 5.22 2.76 14.82
C MET A 31 4.53 3.91 14.08
N GLY A 32 3.26 4.16 14.39
CA GLY A 32 2.39 5.10 13.68
C GLY A 32 1.78 4.50 12.41
N VAL A 33 1.10 5.37 11.64
CA VAL A 33 0.43 5.02 10.38
C VAL A 33 1.33 5.44 9.22
N TYR A 34 1.82 4.47 8.46
CA TYR A 34 2.49 4.70 7.19
C TYR A 34 1.44 4.93 6.10
N ARG A 35 1.58 6.01 5.32
CA ARG A 35 0.69 6.34 4.20
C ARG A 35 1.48 6.52 2.92
N LEU A 36 1.00 5.94 1.84
CA LEU A 36 1.63 6.02 0.53
C LEU A 36 0.55 6.14 -0.56
N ASN A 37 0.68 7.14 -1.42
CA ASN A 37 -0.19 7.29 -2.58
C ASN A 37 0.41 6.56 -3.78
N LEU A 38 -0.21 5.47 -4.21
CA LEU A 38 0.20 4.73 -5.40
C LEU A 38 -0.33 5.43 -6.65
N LYS A 39 0.52 5.63 -7.66
CA LYS A 39 0.14 6.25 -8.92
C LYS A 39 -0.16 5.21 -9.99
N ARG A 40 -1.24 5.43 -10.74
CA ARG A 40 -1.58 4.64 -11.92
C ARG A 40 -0.49 4.76 -12.97
N GLN A 41 -0.06 3.64 -13.52
CA GLN A 41 0.86 3.57 -14.64
C GLN A 41 0.08 3.87 -15.92
N ALA A 42 0.62 4.78 -16.74
CA ALA A 42 -0.08 5.33 -17.90
C ALA A 42 -0.65 4.23 -18.82
N GLY A 43 -1.96 4.33 -19.11
CA GLY A 43 -2.65 3.40 -20.00
C GLY A 43 -2.90 2.00 -19.43
N SER A 44 -2.80 1.80 -18.12
CA SER A 44 -2.98 0.49 -17.48
C SER A 44 -3.85 0.53 -16.22
N ASP A 45 -4.15 -0.65 -15.70
CA ASP A 45 -4.81 -0.87 -14.41
C ASP A 45 -3.85 -1.11 -13.25
N HIS A 46 -2.56 -0.82 -13.47
CA HIS A 46 -1.52 -1.00 -12.47
C HIS A 46 -1.23 0.30 -11.73
N PHE A 47 -1.06 0.21 -10.42
CA PHE A 47 -0.61 1.26 -9.53
C PHE A 47 0.69 0.84 -8.88
N SER A 48 1.67 1.74 -8.80
CA SER A 48 2.97 1.41 -8.23
C SER A 48 3.71 2.64 -7.69
N GLU A 49 4.41 2.46 -6.58
CA GLU A 49 5.36 3.40 -5.99
C GLU A 49 6.42 2.62 -5.18
N GLU A 50 7.45 3.34 -4.72
CA GLU A 50 8.44 2.81 -3.78
C GLU A 50 7.84 2.71 -2.38
N LEU A 51 7.93 1.51 -1.80
CA LEU A 51 7.52 1.18 -0.45
C LEU A 51 8.75 1.21 0.47
N LEU A 52 8.74 2.15 1.39
CA LEU A 52 9.82 2.39 2.36
C LEU A 52 9.28 2.19 3.76
N LEU A 53 9.26 0.93 4.20
CA LEU A 53 8.79 0.58 5.54
C LEU A 53 9.97 0.59 6.54
N PRO A 54 9.77 1.19 7.72
CA PRO A 54 10.73 1.02 8.80
C PRO A 54 10.75 -0.44 9.25
N PHE A 55 11.95 -1.01 9.33
CA PHE A 55 12.21 -2.38 9.76
C PHE A 55 12.79 -2.31 11.18
N CYS A 56 12.23 -3.08 12.11
CA CYS A 56 12.77 -3.14 13.47
C CYS A 56 13.99 -4.09 13.54
N VAL A 57 14.73 -4.08 14.64
CA VAL A 57 15.85 -5.02 14.90
C VAL A 57 15.41 -6.49 15.06
N SER A 58 14.11 -6.80 14.92
CA SER A 58 13.56 -8.16 14.92
C SER A 58 13.76 -8.87 13.57
N ASP A 59 13.81 -10.20 13.58
CA ASP A 59 13.98 -11.02 12.36
C ASP A 59 12.78 -10.95 11.40
N GLU A 60 11.61 -10.59 11.93
CA GLU A 60 10.35 -10.45 11.19
C GLU A 60 9.58 -9.21 11.67
N MET A 61 8.85 -8.59 10.75
CA MET A 61 7.86 -7.56 11.07
C MET A 61 6.64 -7.67 10.18
N ILE A 62 5.45 -7.60 10.78
CA ILE A 62 4.18 -7.59 10.05
C ILE A 62 3.58 -6.19 10.04
N TRP A 63 3.27 -5.69 8.85
CA TRP A 63 2.47 -4.49 8.64
C TRP A 63 1.08 -4.89 8.14
N GLN A 64 0.04 -4.26 8.65
CA GLN A 64 -1.34 -4.51 8.26
C GLN A 64 -2.02 -3.21 7.86
N GLY A 65 -2.95 -3.30 6.93
CA GLY A 65 -3.64 -2.10 6.51
C GLY A 65 -4.59 -2.31 5.35
N LYS A 66 -4.79 -1.25 4.58
CA LYS A 66 -5.77 -1.23 3.49
C LYS A 66 -5.35 -0.29 2.38
N ILE A 67 -5.91 -0.55 1.20
CA ILE A 67 -5.82 0.29 0.02
C ILE A 67 -7.21 0.83 -0.28
N THR A 68 -7.32 2.14 -0.47
CA THR A 68 -8.58 2.84 -0.74
C THR A 68 -8.46 3.75 -1.95
N ALA A 69 -9.47 3.75 -2.82
CA ALA A 69 -9.57 4.66 -3.95
C ALA A 69 -10.46 5.86 -3.59
N THR A 70 -9.91 6.89 -2.94
CA THR A 70 -10.62 8.15 -2.72
C THR A 70 -10.42 9.09 -3.91
N PRO A 71 -11.44 9.78 -4.45
CA PRO A 71 -12.82 9.91 -3.95
C PRO A 71 -13.81 8.83 -4.45
N PHE A 72 -13.36 7.79 -5.17
CA PHE A 72 -14.20 6.70 -5.70
C PHE A 72 -14.65 5.72 -4.61
N SER A 73 -15.44 6.23 -3.65
CA SER A 73 -15.82 5.58 -2.40
C SER A 73 -16.79 4.40 -2.52
N SER A 74 -17.34 4.13 -3.71
CA SER A 74 -18.22 2.99 -3.94
C SER A 74 -17.46 1.65 -3.98
N GLN A 75 -16.13 1.69 -4.08
CA GLN A 75 -15.28 0.50 -4.05
C GLN A 75 -14.94 0.14 -2.59
N GLN A 76 -15.05 -1.14 -2.27
CA GLN A 76 -14.62 -1.62 -0.96
C GLN A 76 -13.09 -1.51 -0.82
N PRO A 77 -12.58 -1.17 0.38
CA PRO A 77 -11.15 -1.22 0.63
C PRO A 77 -10.57 -2.61 0.42
N ILE A 78 -9.38 -2.70 -0.15
CA ILE A 78 -8.61 -3.94 -0.20
C ILE A 78 -7.77 -4.01 1.08
N TYR A 79 -7.97 -5.02 1.92
CA TYR A 79 -7.15 -5.23 3.10
C TYR A 79 -5.88 -5.99 2.74
N VAL A 80 -4.75 -5.54 3.28
CA VAL A 80 -3.42 -6.09 2.97
C VAL A 80 -2.63 -6.38 4.25
N SER A 81 -1.78 -7.40 4.18
CA SER A 81 -0.78 -7.69 5.20
C SER A 81 0.56 -7.94 4.53
N ILE A 82 1.59 -7.24 4.99
CA ILE A 82 2.95 -7.31 4.47
C ILE A 82 3.82 -7.90 5.56
N ARG A 83 4.46 -9.03 5.25
CA ARG A 83 5.44 -9.67 6.11
C ARG A 83 6.83 -9.32 5.58
N MET A 84 7.61 -8.61 6.37
CA MET A 84 9.01 -8.35 6.08
C MET A 84 9.88 -9.33 6.85
N ILE A 85 10.81 -9.95 6.14
CA ILE A 85 11.82 -10.86 6.67
C ILE A 85 13.19 -10.38 6.24
N LYS A 86 14.19 -10.57 7.10
CA LYS A 86 15.58 -10.23 6.82
C LYS A 86 16.31 -11.33 6.05
#